data_AF-A0AAU9TBQ1-F1
#
_entry.id   AF-A0AAU9TBQ1-F1
#
_cell.length_a   1.000
_cell.length_b   1.000
_cell.length_c   1.000
_cell.angle_alpha   90.00
_cell.angle_beta   90.00
_cell.angle_gamma   90.00
#
_symmetry.space_group_name_H-M   'P 1'
#
loop_
_entity.id
_entity.type
_entity.pdbx_description
1 polymer ?
#
loop_
_entity_poly.entity_id
_entity_poly.type
_entity_poly.pdbx_seq_one_letter_code
_entity_poly.pdbx_strand_id
1 'polypeptide(L)'
;MYLDQYITLIKTAKKKGTPFVVHELTHDSFFDLKSLADGNYTTTEDGQKLKWADIKVIKVHRDYKKNFFFKTSYDTEEFTAVATLSKKKTNTILVPKKLYKHKLNVSETKKQGILKLIEKNIIPKYYQSFYENL
;
A
#
# COMPACT_ATOMS: atom_id res chain seq x y z
N MET A 1 14.31 25.01 11.34
CA MET A 1 12.89 24.70 11.35
C MET A 1 12.72 23.27 11.83
N TYR A 2 12.12 23.08 13.01
CA TYR A 2 11.85 21.74 13.54
C TYR A 2 10.78 21.04 12.68
N LEU A 3 10.86 19.72 12.55
CA LEU A 3 9.92 18.91 11.78
C LEU A 3 8.46 19.19 12.19
N ASP A 4 8.26 19.49 13.47
CA ASP A 4 6.97 19.81 14.10
C ASP A 4 6.28 21.05 13.50
N GLN A 5 7.06 21.99 12.96
CA GLN A 5 6.51 23.21 12.36
C GLN A 5 5.89 22.96 10.98
N TYR A 6 6.35 21.94 10.25
CA TYR A 6 5.76 21.59 8.94
C TYR A 6 4.31 21.15 9.06
N ILE A 7 3.97 20.40 10.11
CA ILE A 7 2.60 19.95 10.34
C ILE A 7 1.68 21.16 10.51
N THR A 8 2.13 22.15 11.29
CA THR A 8 1.37 23.39 11.52
C THR A 8 1.18 24.18 10.23
N LEU A 9 2.25 24.31 9.42
CA LEU A 9 2.19 24.97 8.12
C LEU A 9 1.21 24.27 7.17
N ILE A 10 1.23 22.94 7.11
CA ILE A 10 0.33 22.16 6.25
C ILE A 10 -1.11 22.31 6.73
N LYS A 11 -1.39 22.16 8.03
CA LYS A 11 -2.75 22.32 8.59
C LYS A 11 -3.35 23.68 8.23
N THR A 12 -2.54 24.73 8.31
CA THR A 12 -2.96 26.13 8.12
C THR A 12 -2.84 26.65 6.69
N ALA A 13 -2.37 25.84 5.73
CA ALA A 13 -2.13 26.27 4.35
C ALA A 13 -3.38 26.73 3.58
N LYS A 14 -4.59 26.40 4.07
CA LYS A 14 -5.84 26.86 3.46
C LYS A 14 -6.07 28.35 3.74
N LYS A 15 -6.27 29.13 2.66
CA LYS A 15 -6.59 30.57 2.73
C LYS A 15 -8.00 30.87 3.28
N LYS A 16 -8.96 29.96 3.09
CA LYS A 16 -10.35 30.07 3.59
C LYS A 16 -10.92 28.69 3.92
N GLY A 17 -11.86 28.62 4.85
CA GLY A 17 -12.56 27.39 5.23
C GLY A 17 -11.84 26.58 6.31
N THR A 18 -12.24 25.32 6.50
CA THR A 18 -11.69 24.46 7.54
C THR A 18 -10.25 24.03 7.23
N PRO A 19 -9.33 24.10 8.22
CA PRO A 19 -7.96 23.62 8.11
C PRO A 19 -7.86 22.18 7.58
N PHE A 20 -6.70 21.82 7.02
CA PHE A 20 -6.46 20.43 6.64
C PHE A 20 -6.36 19.54 7.88
N VAL A 21 -7.01 18.38 7.82
CA VAL A 21 -6.77 17.30 8.77
C VAL A 21 -5.50 16.57 8.33
N VAL A 22 -4.44 16.68 9.13
CA VAL A 22 -3.15 16.02 8.85
C VAL A 22 -3.04 14.78 9.72
N HIS A 23 -2.85 13.63 9.08
CA HIS A 23 -2.55 12.36 9.73
C HIS A 23 -1.06 12.07 9.58
N GLU A 24 -0.34 12.12 10.70
CA GLU A 24 1.07 11.79 10.73
C GLU A 24 1.24 10.28 10.72
N LEU A 25 2.04 9.78 9.78
CA LEU A 25 2.26 8.35 9.59
C LEU A 25 3.67 7.99 10.05
N THR A 26 3.78 6.86 10.72
CA THR A 26 5.06 6.27 11.11
C THR A 26 5.25 4.94 10.37
N HIS A 27 6.40 4.29 10.56
CA HIS A 27 6.65 2.96 10.01
C HIS A 27 5.56 1.93 10.41
N ASP A 28 4.93 2.11 11.57
CA ASP A 28 3.82 1.28 12.07
C ASP A 28 2.50 1.52 11.32
N SER A 29 2.37 2.61 10.57
CA SER A 29 1.14 2.91 9.83
C SER A 29 0.98 2.08 8.55
N PHE A 30 2.03 1.36 8.12
CA PHE A 30 2.06 0.65 6.84
C PHE A 30 1.85 -0.85 7.00
N PHE A 31 1.05 -1.44 6.11
CA PHE A 31 0.72 -2.87 6.08
C PHE A 31 1.19 -3.53 4.78
N ASP A 32 1.62 -4.79 4.88
CA ASP A 32 1.99 -5.62 3.74
C ASP A 32 0.74 -6.25 3.12
N LEU A 33 0.13 -5.54 2.17
CA LEU A 33 -1.01 -6.03 1.41
C LEU A 33 -0.62 -7.10 0.38
N LYS A 34 0.65 -7.16 -0.02
CA LYS A 34 1.12 -8.16 -1.00
C LYS A 34 1.03 -9.56 -0.38
N SER A 35 1.35 -9.69 0.91
CA SER A 35 1.19 -10.94 1.66
C SER A 35 -0.25 -11.47 1.67
N LEU A 36 -1.26 -10.59 1.46
CA LEU A 36 -2.67 -10.96 1.39
C LEU A 36 -3.09 -11.41 -0.02
N ALA A 37 -2.33 -11.02 -1.05
CA ALA A 37 -2.63 -11.27 -2.46
C ALA A 37 -1.93 -12.52 -3.01
N ASP A 38 -1.23 -13.30 -2.17
CA ASP A 38 -0.41 -14.46 -2.57
C ASP A 38 -1.23 -15.70 -2.99
N GLY A 39 -2.48 -15.48 -3.41
CA GLY A 39 -3.38 -16.49 -3.93
C GLY A 39 -3.21 -16.67 -5.44
N ASN A 40 -2.51 -17.73 -5.85
CA ASN A 40 -2.55 -18.18 -7.23
C ASN A 40 -3.93 -18.81 -7.51
N TYR A 41 -4.91 -18.00 -7.91
CA TYR A 41 -6.21 -18.53 -8.34
C TYR A 41 -6.06 -19.16 -9.72
N THR A 42 -5.99 -20.47 -9.77
CA THR A 42 -5.79 -21.24 -11.01
C THR A 42 -6.99 -22.06 -11.41
N THR A 43 -8.00 -22.18 -10.53
CA THR A 43 -9.11 -23.11 -10.70
C THR A 43 -10.42 -22.48 -10.23
N THR A 44 -11.48 -22.63 -11.02
CA THR A 44 -12.84 -22.24 -10.66
C THR A 44 -13.46 -23.23 -9.66
N GLU A 45 -14.63 -22.91 -9.10
CA GLU A 45 -15.35 -23.86 -8.24
C GLU A 45 -15.74 -25.15 -8.98
N ASP A 46 -15.99 -25.06 -10.29
CA ASP A 46 -16.31 -26.18 -11.18
C ASP A 46 -15.09 -27.03 -11.58
N GLY A 47 -13.91 -26.72 -11.05
CA GLY A 47 -12.67 -27.45 -11.35
C GLY A 47 -12.00 -27.06 -12.67
N GLN A 48 -12.50 -26.04 -13.37
CA GLN A 48 -11.91 -25.58 -14.64
C GLN A 48 -10.71 -24.67 -14.39
N LYS A 49 -9.72 -24.73 -15.29
CA LYS A 49 -8.51 -23.90 -15.20
C LYS A 49 -8.84 -22.44 -15.54
N LEU A 50 -8.58 -21.53 -14.60
CA LEU A 50 -8.75 -20.09 -14.80
C LEU A 50 -7.63 -19.55 -15.69
N LYS A 51 -7.99 -19.01 -16.86
CA LYS A 51 -7.08 -18.26 -17.74
C LYS A 51 -7.26 -16.76 -17.51
N TRP A 52 -6.36 -16.17 -16.72
CA TRP A 52 -6.41 -14.74 -16.40
C TRP A 52 -6.43 -13.81 -17.61
N ALA A 53 -5.76 -14.19 -18.70
CA ALA A 53 -5.71 -13.41 -19.94
C ALA A 53 -7.09 -13.27 -20.63
N ASP A 54 -8.01 -14.22 -20.38
CA ASP A 54 -9.31 -14.27 -21.04
C ASP A 54 -10.39 -13.51 -20.24
N ILE A 55 -10.07 -13.09 -19.00
CA ILE A 55 -11.03 -12.40 -18.13
C ILE A 55 -11.27 -10.97 -18.63
N LYS A 56 -12.54 -10.60 -18.80
CA LYS A 56 -12.96 -9.25 -19.19
C LYS A 56 -13.52 -8.44 -18.04
N VAL A 57 -14.25 -9.09 -17.14
CA VAL A 57 -14.87 -8.43 -15.98
C VAL A 57 -14.65 -9.27 -14.74
N ILE A 58 -14.23 -8.61 -13.66
CA ILE A 58 -14.16 -9.17 -12.30
C ILE A 58 -15.20 -8.44 -11.45
N LYS A 59 -16.01 -9.21 -10.74
CA LYS A 59 -17.03 -8.73 -9.82
C LYS A 59 -16.76 -9.30 -8.43
N VAL A 60 -16.72 -8.42 -7.44
CA VAL A 60 -16.58 -8.78 -6.02
C VAL A 60 -17.83 -8.28 -5.31
N HIS A 61 -18.43 -9.13 -4.47
CA HIS A 61 -19.66 -8.81 -3.76
C HIS A 61 -19.45 -8.91 -2.26
N ARG A 62 -19.98 -7.96 -1.49
CA ARG A 62 -19.79 -7.91 -0.03
C ARG A 62 -20.34 -9.15 0.69
N ASP A 63 -21.40 -9.74 0.15
CA ASP A 63 -22.07 -10.89 0.75
C ASP A 63 -21.29 -12.19 0.51
N TYR A 64 -20.45 -12.22 -0.53
CA TYR A 64 -19.65 -13.38 -0.94
C TYR A 64 -18.17 -13.15 -0.63
N LYS A 65 -17.84 -13.07 0.67
CA LYS A 65 -16.48 -12.72 1.15
C LYS A 65 -15.36 -13.67 0.72
N LYS A 66 -15.69 -14.90 0.33
CA LYS A 66 -14.73 -15.96 -0.03
C LYS A 66 -14.71 -16.26 -1.52
N ASN A 67 -15.39 -15.44 -2.32
CA ASN A 67 -15.52 -15.66 -3.75
C ASN A 67 -15.33 -14.36 -4.50
N PHE A 68 -14.72 -14.46 -5.67
CA PHE A 68 -14.91 -13.46 -6.71
C PHE A 68 -15.57 -14.12 -7.90
N PHE A 69 -16.19 -13.29 -8.71
CA PHE A 69 -16.94 -13.70 -9.89
C PHE A 69 -16.27 -13.09 -11.11
N PHE A 70 -16.21 -13.82 -12.21
CA PHE A 70 -15.62 -13.30 -13.44
C PHE A 70 -16.43 -13.72 -14.67
N LYS A 71 -16.24 -12.99 -15.77
CA LYS A 71 -16.71 -13.40 -17.10
C LYS A 71 -15.66 -13.10 -18.17
N THR A 72 -15.70 -13.87 -19.25
CA THR A 72 -14.77 -13.81 -20.39
C THR A 72 -15.36 -13.12 -21.62
N SER A 73 -16.67 -12.87 -21.64
CA SER A 73 -17.36 -12.09 -22.67
C SER A 73 -18.16 -10.96 -22.03
N TYR A 74 -18.39 -9.89 -22.80
CA TYR A 74 -19.31 -8.82 -22.40
C TYR A 74 -20.77 -9.19 -22.68
N ASP A 75 -21.02 -10.09 -23.63
CA ASP A 75 -22.35 -10.49 -24.10
C ASP A 75 -23.05 -11.45 -23.13
N THR A 76 -22.28 -12.16 -22.31
CA THR A 76 -22.84 -13.05 -21.28
C THR A 76 -23.15 -12.27 -20.01
N GLU A 77 -24.35 -12.47 -19.47
CA GLU A 77 -24.76 -11.92 -18.17
C GLU A 77 -24.25 -12.76 -16.98
N GLU A 78 -24.04 -14.06 -17.22
CA GLU A 78 -23.61 -15.00 -16.20
C GLU A 78 -22.14 -14.79 -15.81
N PHE A 79 -21.87 -14.95 -14.51
CA PHE A 79 -20.53 -14.93 -13.96
C PHE A 79 -20.17 -16.29 -13.38
N THR A 80 -18.93 -16.72 -13.61
CA THR A 80 -18.37 -17.92 -12.99
C THR A 80 -17.71 -17.58 -11.66
N ALA A 81 -17.94 -18.40 -10.63
CA ALA A 81 -17.39 -18.19 -9.30
C ALA A 81 -16.00 -18.82 -9.14
N VAL A 82 -15.12 -18.13 -8.42
CA VAL A 82 -13.80 -18.60 -8.01
C VAL A 82 -13.66 -18.38 -6.51
N ALA A 83 -13.33 -19.45 -5.79
CA ALA A 83 -13.06 -19.38 -4.37
C ALA A 83 -11.70 -18.70 -4.11
N THR A 84 -11.70 -17.66 -3.26
CA THR A 84 -10.48 -16.93 -2.87
C THR A 84 -9.68 -17.62 -1.76
N LEU A 85 -10.26 -18.64 -1.11
CA LEU A 85 -9.61 -19.43 -0.07
C LEU A 85 -9.62 -20.90 -0.46
N SER A 86 -8.48 -21.57 -0.32
CA SER A 86 -8.39 -23.02 -0.45
C SER A 86 -9.36 -23.68 0.54
N LYS A 87 -10.11 -24.70 0.08
CA LYS A 87 -11.03 -25.51 0.91
C LYS A 87 -10.38 -26.07 2.19
N LYS A 88 -9.04 -26.13 2.26
CA LYS A 88 -8.26 -26.59 3.43
C LYS A 88 -7.91 -25.49 4.45
N LYS A 89 -8.06 -24.19 4.14
CA LYS A 89 -7.78 -23.07 5.05
C LYS A 89 -9.08 -22.54 5.65
N THR A 90 -9.67 -23.33 6.54
CA THR A 90 -10.85 -22.95 7.32
C THR A 90 -10.45 -21.91 8.37
N ASN A 91 -11.00 -20.69 8.26
CA ASN A 91 -11.09 -19.68 9.32
C ASN A 91 -9.84 -18.90 9.78
N THR A 92 -8.81 -18.72 8.97
CA THR A 92 -7.82 -17.67 9.27
C THR A 92 -8.36 -16.29 8.89
N ILE A 93 -8.64 -15.47 9.90
CA ILE A 93 -8.83 -14.02 9.72
C ILE A 93 -7.54 -13.50 9.07
N LEU A 94 -7.65 -12.96 7.85
CA LEU A 94 -6.55 -12.30 7.15
C LEU A 94 -6.28 -10.97 7.85
N VAL A 95 -5.38 -10.98 8.83
CA VAL A 95 -4.88 -9.77 9.47
C VAL A 95 -3.67 -9.27 8.67
N PRO A 96 -3.72 -8.05 8.10
CA PRO A 96 -2.58 -7.47 7.42
C PRO A 96 -1.39 -7.36 8.37
N LYS A 97 -0.23 -7.88 7.96
CA LYS A 97 1.01 -7.74 8.74
C LYS A 97 1.57 -6.33 8.54
N LYS A 98 2.31 -5.83 9.53
CA LYS A 98 3.07 -4.59 9.37
C LYS A 98 4.11 -4.75 8.27
N LEU A 99 4.22 -3.76 7.39
CA LEU A 99 5.19 -3.76 6.29
C LEU A 99 6.61 -3.58 6.81
N TYR A 100 6.78 -2.69 7.80
CA TYR A 100 8.06 -2.38 8.42
C TYR A 100 8.09 -2.86 9.86
N LYS A 101 9.22 -3.43 10.30
CA LYS A 101 9.42 -3.89 11.68
C LYS A 101 10.01 -2.82 12.60
N HIS A 102 10.65 -1.83 12.01
CA HIS A 102 11.34 -0.72 12.67
C HIS A 102 11.41 0.46 11.70
N LYS A 103 11.82 1.63 12.20
CA LYS A 103 12.07 2.82 11.38
C LYS A 103 13.09 2.50 10.29
N LEU A 104 12.79 2.85 9.04
CA LEU A 104 13.72 2.65 7.94
C LEU A 104 14.92 3.59 8.09
N ASN A 105 16.11 3.01 8.16
CA ASN A 105 17.35 3.76 8.12
C ASN A 105 17.62 4.26 6.70
N VAL A 106 18.28 5.41 6.61
CA VAL A 106 18.78 5.91 5.32
C VAL A 106 20.04 5.12 4.96
N SER A 107 20.13 4.65 3.72
CA SER A 107 21.35 3.95 3.27
C SER A 107 22.54 4.91 3.29
N GLU A 108 23.73 4.38 3.56
CA GLU A 108 24.95 5.20 3.59
C GLU A 108 25.16 5.96 2.28
N THR A 109 24.92 5.29 1.14
CA THR A 109 24.95 5.92 -0.19
C THR A 109 24.02 7.13 -0.31
N LYS A 110 22.82 7.05 0.26
CA LYS A 110 21.84 8.13 0.23
C LYS A 110 22.23 9.25 1.20
N LYS A 111 22.76 8.90 2.38
CA LYS A 111 23.29 9.86 3.36
C LYS A 111 24.42 10.69 2.74
N GLN A 112 25.42 10.03 2.15
CA GLN A 112 26.53 10.69 1.45
C GLN A 112 26.04 11.56 0.28
N GLY A 113 25.04 11.10 -0.47
CA GLY A 113 24.41 11.90 -1.52
C GLY A 113 23.81 13.20 -0.98
N ILE A 114 23.11 13.14 0.15
CA ILE A 114 22.51 14.33 0.79
C ILE A 114 23.59 15.28 1.31
N LEU A 115 24.64 14.76 1.95
CA LEU A 115 25.76 15.59 2.45
C LEU A 115 26.46 16.35 1.31
N LYS A 116 26.69 15.69 0.17
CA LYS A 116 27.22 16.36 -1.04
C LYS A 116 26.33 17.48 -1.56
N LEU A 117 25.01 17.33 -1.46
CA LEU A 117 24.08 18.41 -1.86
C LEU A 117 24.15 19.61 -0.91
N ILE A 118 24.45 19.37 0.37
CA ILE A 118 24.68 20.43 1.36
C ILE A 118 26.02 21.14 1.09
N GLU A 119 27.08 20.38 0.80
CA GLU A 119 28.40 20.95 0.42
C GLU A 119 28.30 21.86 -0.80
N LYS A 120 27.50 21.46 -1.79
CA LYS A 120 27.22 22.25 -3.00
C LYS A 120 26.28 23.44 -2.76
N ASN A 121 25.83 23.68 -1.53
CA ASN A 121 24.83 24.69 -1.16
C ASN A 121 23.50 24.58 -1.93
N ILE A 122 23.18 23.40 -2.45
CA ILE A 122 21.87 23.13 -3.07
C ILE A 122 20.81 22.95 -1.97
N ILE A 123 21.19 22.25 -0.91
CA ILE A 123 20.42 22.17 0.33
C ILE A 123 21.05 23.15 1.34
N PRO A 124 20.26 23.97 2.05
CA PRO A 124 20.79 24.89 3.04
C PRO A 124 21.61 24.18 4.13
N LYS A 125 22.81 24.72 4.43
CA LYS A 125 23.72 24.20 5.49
C LYS A 125 23.09 24.09 6.87
N TYR A 126 22.02 24.84 7.13
CA TYR A 126 21.22 24.71 8.34
C TYR A 126 20.81 23.25 8.66
N TYR A 127 20.57 22.44 7.63
CA TYR A 127 20.16 21.04 7.81
C TYR A 127 21.32 20.06 8.02
N GLN A 128 22.57 20.52 7.97
CA GLN A 128 23.76 19.66 8.04
C GLN A 128 23.78 18.79 9.30
N SER A 129 23.64 19.42 10.47
CA SER A 129 23.63 18.70 11.76
C SER A 129 22.54 17.64 11.84
N PHE A 130 21.37 17.88 11.23
CA PHE A 130 20.29 16.89 11.21
C PHE A 130 20.67 15.65 10.40
N TYR A 131 21.24 15.83 9.19
CA TYR A 131 21.58 14.71 8.32
C TYR A 131 22.86 13.96 8.75
N GLU A 132 23.78 14.64 9.44
CA GLU A 132 24.95 13.98 10.05
C GLU A 132 24.54 13.00 11.15
N ASN A 133 23.52 13.38 11.95
CA ASN A 133 23.00 12.60 13.07
C ASN A 133 21.85 11.63 12.71
N LEU A 134 21.60 11.43 11.40
CA LEU A 134 20.56 10.54 10.87
C LEU A 134 21.02 9.07 10.78
#